data_AF-Q2SM42-F1
#
_entry.id   AF-Q2SM42-F1
#
_cell.length_a   1.000
_cell.length_b   1.000
_cell.length_c   1.000
_cell.angle_alpha   90.00
_cell.angle_beta   90.00
_cell.angle_gamma   90.00
#
_symmetry.space_group_name_H-M   'P 1'
#
loop_
_entity.id
_entity.type
_entity.pdbx_description
1 polymer ?
#
loop_
_entity_poly.entity_id
_entity_poly.type
_entity_poly.pdbx_seq_one_letter_code
_entity_poly.pdbx_strand_id
1 'polypeptide(L)'
;MSYSELLPANRAVLFANLGQALLNGEKFPGVFDSAADISPRCYAAKLNQLAESVRQEADKPLLELIRESGVFLPWEVRFIQFGLATLRIAEVFARLCDYYVLIGRSSRQLSAWLAGSWLLCCFTLAYLLYFFAFGAQTTLTSMSVCASAAVAGLVVGVRLASVFLRNWVEPDSRFWNAASRFPQIRSLVVARSVYQYLLNLGLCVQAGMDLPRTLGVCAKSEPVDWLRQRYHIVAASVGKGKNLSRAFLESGVLSETRITAHPDESKGKPARLWDPGIIEVVRQSFDEQLRYASKVAPLLLLAPLAVVWLVMAFSVG
;
A
#
# COMPACT_ATOMS: atom_id res chain seq x y z
N MET A 1 -10.81 1.93 10.58
CA MET A 1 -11.03 2.60 9.28
C MET A 1 -12.12 1.89 8.51
N SER A 2 -12.95 2.63 7.77
CA SER A 2 -13.98 2.08 6.88
C SER A 2 -13.39 1.65 5.53
N TYR A 3 -14.09 0.81 4.76
CA TYR A 3 -13.66 0.41 3.41
C TYR A 3 -13.44 1.64 2.51
N SER A 4 -14.35 2.63 2.58
CA SER A 4 -14.26 3.86 1.80
C SER A 4 -13.02 4.71 2.14
N GLU A 5 -12.54 4.66 3.38
CA GLU A 5 -11.31 5.34 3.82
C GLU A 5 -10.03 4.61 3.37
N LEU A 6 -10.15 3.32 3.02
CA LEU A 6 -9.03 2.49 2.59
C LEU A 6 -8.89 2.42 1.07
N LEU A 7 -9.90 2.90 0.32
CA LEU A 7 -9.84 2.96 -1.15
C LEU A 7 -8.64 3.80 -1.60
N PRO A 8 -7.72 3.24 -2.41
CA PRO A 8 -6.55 3.96 -2.89
C PRO A 8 -6.88 5.28 -3.58
N ALA A 9 -7.97 5.33 -4.36
CA ALA A 9 -8.42 6.56 -5.01
C ALA A 9 -8.81 7.66 -3.99
N ASN A 10 -9.55 7.30 -2.95
CA ASN A 10 -9.95 8.26 -1.91
C ASN A 10 -8.75 8.75 -1.10
N ARG A 11 -7.78 7.86 -0.81
CA ARG A 11 -6.53 8.23 -0.14
C ARG A 11 -5.65 9.12 -1.02
N ALA A 12 -5.57 8.85 -2.33
CA ALA A 12 -4.86 9.71 -3.27
C ALA A 12 -5.42 11.13 -3.25
N VAL A 13 -6.75 11.28 -3.32
CA VAL A 13 -7.42 12.60 -3.24
C VAL A 13 -7.15 13.27 -1.90
N LEU A 14 -7.24 12.54 -0.78
CA LEU A 14 -6.91 13.08 0.54
C LEU A 14 -5.50 13.69 0.58
N PHE A 15 -4.49 12.94 0.12
CA PHE A 15 -3.11 13.42 0.13
C PHE A 15 -2.85 14.53 -0.89
N ALA A 16 -3.52 14.50 -2.05
CA ALA A 16 -3.47 15.61 -3.01
C ALA A 16 -3.99 16.91 -2.39
N ASN A 17 -5.13 16.85 -1.69
CA ASN A 17 -5.74 18.00 -1.05
C ASN A 17 -4.89 18.54 0.13
N LEU A 18 -4.36 17.65 0.97
CA LEU A 18 -3.45 18.04 2.06
C LEU A 18 -2.16 18.69 1.52
N GLY A 19 -1.60 18.16 0.44
CA GLY A 19 -0.44 18.74 -0.24
C GLY A 19 -0.76 20.11 -0.84
N GLN A 20 -1.91 20.25 -1.51
CA GLN A 20 -2.34 21.50 -2.12
C GLN A 20 -2.59 22.60 -1.08
N ALA A 21 -3.23 22.28 0.05
CA ALA A 21 -3.45 23.21 1.15
C ALA A 21 -2.14 23.80 1.67
N LEU A 22 -1.12 22.97 1.85
CA LEU A 22 0.23 23.42 2.25
C LEU A 22 0.92 24.27 1.17
N LEU A 23 0.77 23.92 -0.12
CA LEU A 23 1.29 24.72 -1.23
C LEU A 23 0.59 26.08 -1.35
N ASN A 24 -0.67 26.17 -0.95
CA ASN A 24 -1.43 27.41 -0.87
C ASN A 24 -1.01 28.29 0.34
N GLY A 25 -0.08 27.82 1.18
CA GLY A 25 0.46 28.55 2.32
C GLY A 25 -0.29 28.35 3.63
N GLU A 26 -1.24 27.41 3.69
CA GLU A 26 -1.94 27.09 4.92
C GLU A 26 -1.01 26.42 5.93
N LYS A 27 -1.25 26.69 7.21
CA LYS A 27 -0.52 26.08 8.33
C LYS A 27 -1.44 25.14 9.09
N PHE A 28 -0.87 24.20 9.83
CA PHE A 28 -1.65 23.42 10.79
C PHE A 28 -2.22 24.34 11.87
N PRO A 29 -3.50 24.19 12.28
CA PRO A 29 -4.45 23.14 11.89
C PRO A 29 -5.26 23.41 10.59
N GLY A 30 -5.23 24.62 10.03
CA GLY A 30 -6.01 25.04 8.86
C GLY A 30 -5.95 24.09 7.65
N VAL A 31 -4.79 23.46 7.43
CA VAL A 31 -4.61 22.42 6.40
C VAL A 31 -5.63 21.28 6.51
N PHE A 32 -6.00 20.89 7.74
CA PHE A 32 -6.98 19.82 7.97
C PHE A 32 -8.41 20.29 7.72
N ASP A 33 -8.73 21.55 8.03
CA ASP A 33 -10.05 22.14 7.75
C ASP A 33 -10.29 22.23 6.24
N SER A 34 -9.36 22.83 5.50
CA SER A 34 -9.45 22.94 4.05
C SER A 34 -9.47 21.57 3.37
N ALA A 35 -8.69 20.62 3.89
CA ALA A 35 -8.76 19.24 3.42
C ALA A 35 -10.11 18.59 3.75
N ALA A 36 -10.75 18.88 4.87
CA ALA A 36 -12.06 18.33 5.23
C ALA A 36 -13.16 18.81 4.28
N ASP A 37 -13.09 20.05 3.83
CA ASP A 37 -14.08 20.66 2.92
C ASP A 37 -14.00 20.09 1.49
N ILE A 38 -12.79 19.77 1.03
CA ILE A 38 -12.54 19.38 -0.37
C ILE A 38 -12.40 17.85 -0.53
N SER A 39 -12.01 17.13 0.53
CA SER A 39 -11.79 15.68 0.46
C SER A 39 -13.08 14.87 0.47
N PRO A 40 -13.04 13.58 0.08
CA PRO A 40 -14.20 12.70 0.16
C PRO A 40 -14.84 12.72 1.56
N ARG A 41 -16.18 12.68 1.61
CA ARG A 41 -16.97 12.77 2.85
C ARG A 41 -16.58 11.76 3.93
N CYS A 42 -15.94 10.64 3.56
CA CYS A 42 -15.45 9.65 4.51
C CYS A 42 -14.34 10.16 5.43
N TYR A 43 -13.63 11.23 5.07
CA TYR A 43 -12.58 11.84 5.90
C TYR A 43 -13.01 13.12 6.61
N ALA A 44 -14.01 13.84 6.10
CA ALA A 44 -14.38 15.19 6.55
C ALA A 44 -14.56 15.28 8.08
N ALA A 45 -15.38 14.41 8.67
CA ALA A 45 -15.65 14.43 10.11
C ALA A 45 -14.37 14.21 10.96
N LYS A 46 -13.50 13.28 10.54
CA LYS A 46 -12.27 12.98 11.28
C LYS A 46 -11.18 14.03 11.07
N LEU A 47 -11.14 14.67 9.90
CA LEU A 47 -10.24 15.79 9.63
C LEU A 47 -10.65 17.02 10.43
N ASN A 48 -11.95 17.33 10.51
CA ASN A 48 -12.47 18.39 11.37
C ASN A 48 -12.15 18.11 12.84
N GLN A 49 -12.35 16.87 13.30
CA GLN A 49 -12.00 16.48 14.67
C GLN A 49 -10.49 16.60 14.94
N LEU A 50 -9.64 16.25 13.97
CA LEU A 50 -8.19 16.43 14.07
C LEU A 50 -7.79 17.91 14.06
N ALA A 51 -8.44 18.73 13.24
CA ALA A 51 -8.21 20.18 13.24
C ALA A 51 -8.56 20.77 14.61
N GLU A 52 -9.70 20.36 15.17
CA GLU A 52 -10.16 20.79 16.49
C GLU A 52 -9.24 20.31 17.61
N SER A 53 -8.79 19.05 17.61
CA SER A 53 -7.85 18.55 18.62
C SER A 53 -6.52 19.29 18.60
N VAL A 54 -6.02 19.65 17.42
CA VAL A 54 -4.80 20.47 17.28
C VAL A 54 -5.01 21.90 17.79
N ARG A 55 -6.21 22.46 17.69
CA ARG A 55 -6.53 23.78 18.29
C ARG A 55 -6.62 23.71 19.81
N GLN A 56 -7.25 22.67 20.34
CA GLN A 56 -7.52 22.53 21.77
C GLN A 56 -6.28 22.07 22.55
N GLU A 57 -5.45 21.22 21.97
CA GLU A 57 -4.29 20.60 22.63
C GLU A 57 -2.97 21.12 22.06
N ALA A 58 -2.76 22.45 22.10
CA ALA A 58 -1.57 23.09 21.51
C ALA A 58 -0.23 22.62 22.11
N ASP A 59 -0.24 22.11 23.35
CA ASP A 59 0.95 21.61 24.04
C ASP A 59 1.36 20.19 23.57
N LYS A 60 0.45 19.44 22.93
CA LYS A 60 0.76 18.11 22.41
C LYS A 60 1.48 18.20 21.06
N PRO A 61 2.49 17.36 20.80
CA PRO A 61 3.16 17.35 19.52
C PRO A 61 2.20 16.90 18.41
N LEU A 62 2.17 17.64 17.30
CA LEU A 62 1.30 17.37 16.14
C LEU A 62 1.32 15.90 15.68
N LEU A 63 2.48 15.24 15.75
CA LEU A 63 2.62 13.84 15.34
C LEU A 63 1.81 12.86 16.22
N GLU A 64 1.66 13.17 17.51
CA GLU A 64 0.88 12.36 18.44
C GLU A 64 -0.61 12.50 18.15
N LEU A 65 -1.09 13.73 17.94
CA LEU A 65 -2.46 14.01 17.52
C LEU A 65 -2.82 13.34 16.18
N ILE A 66 -1.91 13.39 15.22
CA ILE A 66 -2.05 12.69 13.92
C ILE A 66 -2.16 11.18 14.13
N ARG A 67 -1.39 10.61 15.05
CA ARG A 67 -1.41 9.17 15.35
C ARG A 67 -2.72 8.75 16.04
N GLU A 68 -3.21 9.57 16.97
CA GLU A 68 -4.45 9.31 17.73
C GLU A 68 -5.71 9.46 16.86
N SER A 69 -5.68 10.33 15.84
CA SER A 69 -6.82 10.59 14.95
C SER A 69 -7.38 9.36 14.22
N GLY A 70 -6.56 8.32 14.02
CA GLY A 70 -6.93 7.14 13.24
C GLY A 70 -7.28 7.43 11.77
N VAL A 71 -6.96 8.62 11.25
CA VAL A 71 -7.12 9.03 9.83
C VAL A 71 -5.97 8.50 8.97
N PHE A 72 -4.78 8.40 9.56
CA PHE A 72 -3.56 7.98 8.89
C PHE A 72 -3.16 6.57 9.32
N LEU A 73 -2.65 5.79 8.36
CA LEU A 73 -2.11 4.46 8.59
C LEU A 73 -0.73 4.57 9.26
N PRO A 74 -0.31 3.57 10.06
CA PRO A 74 0.97 3.62 10.79
C PRO A 74 2.18 3.89 9.89
N TRP A 75 2.18 3.34 8.68
CA TRP A 75 3.27 3.55 7.72
C TRP A 75 3.26 4.97 7.14
N GLU A 76 2.08 5.54 6.87
CA GLU A 76 1.95 6.93 6.39
C GLU A 76 2.41 7.93 7.45
N VAL A 77 2.10 7.67 8.72
CA VAL A 77 2.57 8.50 9.84
C VAL A 77 4.10 8.56 9.88
N ARG A 78 4.81 7.49 9.49
CA ARG A 78 6.28 7.52 9.38
C ARG A 78 6.76 8.41 8.23
N PHE A 79 6.04 8.45 7.11
CA PHE A 79 6.30 9.39 6.03
C PHE A 79 6.02 10.83 6.47
N ILE A 80 4.90 11.07 7.16
CA ILE A 80 4.56 12.39 7.68
C ILE A 80 5.63 12.86 8.69
N GLN A 81 6.07 11.98 9.59
CA GLN A 81 7.18 12.27 10.52
C GLN A 81 8.45 12.66 9.76
N PHE A 82 8.77 11.96 8.67
CA PHE A 82 9.89 12.29 7.80
C PHE A 82 9.70 13.67 7.12
N GLY A 83 8.51 13.98 6.63
CA GLY A 83 8.18 15.27 6.02
C GLY A 83 8.28 16.43 6.99
N LEU A 84 7.78 16.25 8.22
CA LEU A 84 7.92 17.21 9.31
C LEU A 84 9.39 17.42 9.69
N ALA A 85 10.19 16.35 9.79
CA ALA A 85 11.61 16.43 10.11
C ALA A 85 12.46 17.10 9.03
N THR A 86 12.04 17.01 7.77
CA THR A 86 12.71 17.61 6.61
C THR A 86 12.13 18.96 6.19
N LEU A 87 11.09 19.44 6.88
CA LEU A 87 10.31 20.64 6.54
C LEU A 87 9.73 20.60 5.10
N ARG A 88 9.55 19.41 4.53
CA ARG A 88 9.08 19.16 3.16
C ARG A 88 7.87 18.23 3.15
N ILE A 89 6.88 18.59 3.96
CA ILE A 89 5.67 17.80 4.16
C ILE A 89 4.75 17.81 2.92
N ALA A 90 4.73 18.90 2.16
CA ALA A 90 3.94 18.99 0.92
C ALA A 90 4.42 17.96 -0.12
N GLU A 91 5.74 17.82 -0.28
CA GLU A 91 6.34 16.84 -1.19
C GLU A 91 6.12 15.41 -0.72
N VAL A 92 6.07 15.18 0.60
CA VAL A 92 5.71 13.87 1.15
C VAL A 92 4.27 13.52 0.83
N PHE A 93 3.32 14.46 0.96
CA PHE A 93 1.94 14.22 0.58
C PHE A 93 1.77 13.96 -0.92
N ALA A 94 2.47 14.71 -1.77
CA ALA A 94 2.48 14.44 -3.21
C ALA A 94 2.96 13.01 -3.53
N ARG A 95 3.98 12.52 -2.82
CA ARG A 95 4.49 11.14 -3.00
C ARG A 95 3.53 10.08 -2.50
N LEU A 96 2.87 10.32 -1.37
CA LEU A 96 1.82 9.42 -0.88
C LEU A 96 0.68 9.36 -1.90
N CYS A 97 0.29 10.51 -2.48
CA CYS A 97 -0.67 10.55 -3.58
C CYS A 97 -0.20 9.71 -4.77
N ASP A 98 1.02 9.91 -5.27
CA ASP A 98 1.58 9.15 -6.39
C ASP A 98 1.59 7.63 -6.13
N TYR A 99 1.98 7.23 -4.92
CA TYR A 99 1.92 5.84 -4.49
C TYR A 99 0.50 5.27 -4.55
N TYR A 100 -0.48 6.03 -4.05
CA TYR A 100 -1.88 5.62 -4.06
C TYR A 100 -2.50 5.59 -5.45
N VAL A 101 -2.11 6.50 -6.34
CA VAL A 101 -2.49 6.48 -7.76
C VAL A 101 -1.96 5.21 -8.43
N LEU A 102 -0.69 4.87 -8.16
CA LEU A 102 -0.06 3.68 -8.73
C LEU A 102 -0.74 2.39 -8.26
N ILE A 103 -0.94 2.25 -6.95
CA ILE A 103 -1.64 1.11 -6.37
C ILE A 103 -3.10 1.05 -6.82
N GLY A 104 -3.78 2.20 -6.93
CA GLY A 104 -5.19 2.27 -7.28
C GLY A 104 -5.53 1.60 -8.61
N ARG A 105 -4.65 1.69 -9.61
CA ARG A 105 -4.84 1.03 -10.92
C ARG A 105 -4.89 -0.49 -10.76
N SER A 106 -3.91 -1.06 -10.07
CA SER A 106 -3.81 -2.51 -9.84
C SER A 106 -4.86 -3.02 -8.85
N SER A 107 -5.18 -2.23 -7.81
CA SER A 107 -6.23 -2.55 -6.83
C SER A 107 -7.62 -2.58 -7.44
N ARG A 108 -7.95 -1.71 -8.41
CA ARG A 108 -9.25 -1.73 -9.09
C ARG A 108 -9.44 -3.04 -9.85
N GLN A 109 -8.42 -3.47 -10.59
CA GLN A 109 -8.47 -4.74 -11.31
C GLN A 109 -8.57 -5.92 -10.33
N LEU A 110 -7.73 -5.93 -9.30
CA LEU A 110 -7.72 -6.99 -8.29
C LEU A 110 -9.05 -7.10 -7.53
N SER A 111 -9.64 -5.97 -7.13
CA SER A 111 -10.92 -5.94 -6.42
C SER A 111 -12.09 -6.42 -7.29
N ALA A 112 -12.09 -6.10 -8.59
CA ALA A 112 -13.09 -6.63 -9.53
C ALA A 112 -12.98 -8.15 -9.66
N TRP A 113 -11.76 -8.68 -9.81
CA TRP A 113 -11.53 -10.13 -9.85
C TRP A 113 -11.91 -10.81 -8.54
N LEU A 114 -11.52 -10.25 -7.40
CA LEU A 114 -11.87 -10.80 -6.09
C LEU A 114 -13.37 -10.77 -5.83
N ALA A 115 -14.07 -9.71 -6.25
CA ALA A 115 -15.53 -9.66 -6.17
C ALA A 115 -16.17 -10.75 -7.03
N GLY A 116 -15.68 -10.94 -8.26
CA GLY A 116 -16.11 -12.03 -9.14
C GLY A 116 -15.85 -13.42 -8.54
N SER A 117 -14.64 -13.67 -8.06
CA SER A 117 -14.27 -14.93 -7.38
C SER A 117 -15.08 -15.15 -6.11
N TRP A 118 -15.36 -14.11 -5.32
CA TRP A 118 -16.18 -14.20 -4.13
C TRP A 118 -17.64 -14.55 -4.46
N LEU A 119 -18.22 -13.91 -5.48
CA LEU A 119 -19.55 -14.25 -5.96
C LEU A 119 -19.63 -15.70 -6.44
N LEU A 120 -18.61 -16.16 -7.16
CA LEU A 120 -18.48 -17.56 -7.55
C LEU A 120 -18.42 -18.46 -6.30
N CYS A 121 -17.58 -18.15 -5.30
CA CYS A 121 -17.51 -18.91 -4.05
C CYS A 121 -18.85 -18.94 -3.29
N CYS A 122 -19.58 -17.83 -3.23
CA CYS A 122 -20.90 -17.80 -2.61
C CYS A 122 -21.89 -18.69 -3.36
N PHE A 123 -21.84 -18.67 -4.70
CA PHE A 123 -22.70 -19.50 -5.54
C PHE A 123 -22.35 -20.99 -5.41
N THR A 124 -21.06 -21.34 -5.43
CA THR A 124 -20.62 -22.73 -5.23
C THR A 124 -20.99 -23.24 -3.85
N LEU A 125 -20.80 -22.44 -2.80
CA LEU A 125 -21.17 -22.82 -1.44
C LEU A 125 -22.68 -23.02 -1.31
N ALA A 126 -23.49 -22.11 -1.87
CA ALA A 126 -24.94 -22.26 -1.87
C ALA A 126 -25.39 -23.53 -2.62
N TYR A 127 -24.76 -23.83 -3.76
CA TYR A 127 -25.01 -25.05 -4.52
C TYR A 127 -24.63 -26.32 -3.75
N LEU A 128 -23.46 -26.33 -3.10
CA LEU A 128 -23.02 -27.46 -2.27
C LEU A 128 -23.95 -27.68 -1.07
N LEU A 129 -24.35 -26.61 -0.39
CA LEU A 129 -25.31 -26.69 0.71
C LEU A 129 -26.67 -27.24 0.22
N TYR A 130 -27.13 -26.80 -0.95
CA TYR A 130 -28.35 -27.34 -1.56
C TYR A 130 -28.21 -28.84 -1.86
N PHE A 131 -27.12 -29.25 -2.51
CA PHE A 131 -26.87 -30.64 -2.90
C PHE A 131 -26.74 -31.59 -1.69
N PHE A 132 -25.96 -31.21 -0.68
CA PHE A 132 -25.70 -32.06 0.49
C PHE A 132 -26.83 -32.06 1.53
N ALA A 133 -27.52 -30.92 1.73
CA ALA A 133 -28.51 -30.82 2.80
C ALA A 133 -29.92 -31.25 2.39
N PHE A 134 -30.29 -31.17 1.11
CA PHE A 134 -31.69 -31.33 0.70
C PHE A 134 -31.96 -32.41 -0.35
N GLY A 135 -30.94 -32.96 -1.02
CA GLY A 135 -31.15 -33.93 -2.09
C GLY A 135 -32.18 -33.45 -3.14
N ALA A 136 -32.94 -34.36 -3.74
CA ALA A 136 -33.96 -34.04 -4.76
C ALA A 136 -35.28 -33.46 -4.22
N GLN A 137 -35.43 -33.23 -2.91
CA GLN A 137 -36.68 -32.73 -2.34
C GLN A 137 -36.66 -31.20 -2.21
N THR A 138 -37.34 -30.54 -3.16
CA THR A 138 -37.53 -29.09 -3.22
C THR A 138 -38.65 -28.63 -2.29
N THR A 139 -38.33 -28.38 -1.02
CA THR A 139 -39.26 -27.72 -0.08
C THR A 139 -39.02 -26.20 -0.06
N LEU A 140 -40.06 -25.41 0.19
CA LEU A 140 -39.96 -23.94 0.34
C LEU A 140 -38.94 -23.51 1.42
N THR A 141 -38.73 -24.35 2.43
CA THR A 141 -37.76 -24.12 3.50
C THR A 141 -36.30 -24.22 3.01
N SER A 142 -35.99 -25.06 2.03
CA SER A 142 -34.63 -25.17 1.48
C SER A 142 -34.20 -23.91 0.73
N MET A 143 -35.12 -23.28 0.00
CA MET A 143 -34.85 -22.01 -0.70
C MET A 143 -34.56 -20.85 0.27
N SER A 144 -35.27 -20.78 1.40
CA SER A 144 -35.03 -19.73 2.42
C SER A 144 -33.66 -19.86 3.12
N VAL A 145 -33.18 -21.09 3.31
CA VAL A 145 -31.87 -21.36 3.92
C VAL A 145 -30.74 -20.98 2.95
N CYS A 146 -30.88 -21.32 1.67
CA CYS A 146 -29.91 -20.90 0.65
C CYS A 146 -29.87 -19.38 0.48
N ALA A 147 -31.04 -18.71 0.48
CA ALA A 147 -31.10 -17.26 0.37
C ALA A 147 -30.46 -16.54 1.58
N SER A 148 -30.73 -17.00 2.80
CA SER A 148 -30.13 -16.42 4.00
C SER A 148 -28.61 -16.67 4.07
N ALA A 149 -28.13 -17.84 3.66
CA ALA A 149 -26.69 -18.12 3.52
C ALA A 149 -26.01 -17.21 2.49
N ALA A 150 -26.65 -16.94 1.35
CA ALA A 150 -26.11 -16.03 0.34
C ALA A 150 -26.01 -14.58 0.87
N VAL A 151 -27.04 -14.09 1.56
CA VAL A 151 -27.03 -12.75 2.18
C VAL A 151 -25.94 -12.65 3.26
N ALA A 152 -25.83 -13.66 4.13
CA ALA A 152 -24.77 -13.72 5.14
C ALA A 152 -23.37 -13.71 4.50
N GLY A 153 -23.19 -14.47 3.41
CA GLY A 153 -21.95 -14.50 2.62
C GLY A 153 -21.59 -13.13 2.02
N LEU A 154 -22.57 -12.36 1.55
CA LEU A 154 -22.35 -11.00 1.05
C LEU A 154 -21.91 -10.03 2.16
N VAL A 155 -22.56 -10.07 3.33
CA VAL A 155 -22.20 -9.21 4.48
C VAL A 155 -20.77 -9.52 4.97
N VAL A 156 -20.44 -10.81 5.08
CA VAL A 156 -19.09 -11.27 5.44
C VAL A 156 -18.07 -10.85 4.38
N GLY A 157 -18.45 -10.92 3.10
CA GLY A 157 -17.62 -10.49 1.97
C GLY A 157 -17.21 -9.01 2.06
N VAL A 158 -18.14 -8.12 2.42
CA VAL A 158 -17.84 -6.68 2.59
C VAL A 158 -16.83 -6.45 3.73
N ARG A 159 -16.97 -7.18 4.84
CA ARG A 159 -16.02 -7.09 5.97
C ARG A 159 -14.64 -7.62 5.58
N LEU A 160 -14.59 -8.76 4.91
CA LEU A 160 -13.34 -9.34 4.40
C LEU A 160 -12.67 -8.43 3.38
N ALA A 161 -13.43 -7.78 2.50
CA ALA A 161 -12.91 -6.84 1.51
C ALA A 161 -12.19 -5.66 2.17
N SER A 162 -12.70 -5.14 3.30
CA SER A 162 -12.04 -4.06 4.05
C SER A 162 -10.70 -4.50 4.66
N VAL A 163 -10.65 -5.72 5.21
CA VAL A 163 -9.42 -6.30 5.78
C VAL A 163 -8.40 -6.59 4.68
N PHE A 164 -8.86 -7.15 3.55
CA PHE A 164 -8.03 -7.43 2.40
C PHE A 164 -7.43 -6.15 1.82
N LEU A 165 -8.25 -5.12 1.58
CA LEU A 165 -7.81 -3.86 1.02
C LEU A 165 -6.80 -3.17 1.94
N ARG A 166 -7.02 -3.20 3.26
CA ARG A 166 -6.05 -2.71 4.25
C ARG A 166 -4.71 -3.43 4.13
N ASN A 167 -4.74 -4.76 4.11
CA ASN A 167 -3.52 -5.57 4.01
C ASN A 167 -2.82 -5.40 2.65
N TRP A 168 -3.56 -5.12 1.59
CA TRP A 168 -3.01 -4.85 0.26
C TRP A 168 -2.30 -3.49 0.22
N VAL A 169 -2.91 -2.46 0.84
CA VAL A 169 -2.39 -1.09 0.88
C VAL A 169 -1.23 -0.94 1.87
N GLU A 170 -1.29 -1.57 3.04
CA GLU A 170 -0.24 -1.46 4.05
C GLU A 170 0.99 -2.30 3.65
N PRO A 171 2.15 -1.70 3.37
CA PRO A 171 3.33 -2.44 2.91
C PRO A 171 3.96 -3.35 3.96
N ASP A 172 3.68 -3.12 5.25
CA ASP A 172 4.15 -3.94 6.38
C ASP A 172 3.08 -4.92 6.88
N SER A 173 2.06 -5.18 6.06
CA SER A 173 0.99 -6.09 6.47
C SER A 173 1.49 -7.54 6.58
N ARG A 174 0.79 -8.33 7.40
CA ARG A 174 1.03 -9.79 7.50
C ARG A 174 0.92 -10.48 6.14
N PHE A 175 0.07 -9.98 5.25
CA PHE A 175 -0.08 -10.49 3.90
C PHE A 175 1.21 -10.32 3.10
N TRP A 176 1.77 -9.10 3.04
CA TRP A 176 3.02 -8.86 2.31
C TRP A 176 4.20 -9.60 2.92
N ASN A 177 4.27 -9.72 4.25
CA ASN A 177 5.31 -10.48 4.93
C ASN A 177 5.24 -12.00 4.64
N ALA A 178 4.04 -12.56 4.47
CA ALA A 178 3.88 -13.94 4.04
C ALA A 178 4.16 -14.10 2.54
N ALA A 179 3.64 -13.18 1.73
CA ALA A 179 3.77 -13.19 0.28
C ALA A 179 5.22 -12.96 -0.18
N SER A 180 6.02 -12.20 0.57
CA SER A 180 7.45 -11.97 0.30
C SER A 180 8.33 -13.22 0.48
N ARG A 181 7.77 -14.36 0.91
CA ARG A 181 8.46 -15.66 0.81
C ARG A 181 8.59 -16.12 -0.64
N PHE A 182 7.68 -15.69 -1.52
CA PHE A 182 7.77 -15.95 -2.94
C PHE A 182 8.74 -14.95 -3.60
N PRO A 183 9.70 -15.41 -4.42
CA PRO A 183 10.76 -14.57 -4.96
C PRO A 183 10.24 -13.43 -5.85
N GLN A 184 9.14 -13.66 -6.58
CA GLN A 184 8.51 -12.64 -7.43
C GLN A 184 7.91 -11.49 -6.62
N ILE A 185 7.19 -11.81 -5.53
CA ILE A 185 6.57 -10.81 -4.66
C ILE A 185 7.63 -10.12 -3.80
N ARG A 186 8.68 -10.84 -3.40
CA ARG A 186 9.82 -10.27 -2.71
C ARG A 186 10.47 -9.16 -3.54
N SER A 187 10.74 -9.42 -4.83
CA SER A 187 11.26 -8.40 -5.76
C SER A 187 10.37 -7.16 -5.80
N LEU A 188 9.05 -7.33 -5.81
CA LEU A 188 8.10 -6.21 -5.81
C LEU A 188 8.21 -5.35 -4.54
N VAL A 189 8.26 -5.99 -3.37
CA VAL A 189 8.38 -5.29 -2.08
C VAL A 189 9.71 -4.53 -1.99
N VAL A 190 10.79 -5.12 -2.49
CA VAL A 190 12.11 -4.48 -2.55
C VAL A 190 12.10 -3.31 -3.54
N ALA A 191 11.57 -3.49 -4.76
CA ALA A 191 11.50 -2.42 -5.77
C ALA A 191 10.73 -1.20 -5.26
N ARG A 192 9.58 -1.42 -4.60
CA ARG A 192 8.82 -0.37 -3.91
C ARG A 192 9.67 0.37 -2.88
N SER A 193 10.34 -0.39 -2.03
CA SER A 193 11.16 0.16 -0.95
C SER A 193 12.34 0.97 -1.50
N VAL A 194 13.04 0.46 -2.51
CA VAL A 194 14.15 1.16 -3.15
C VAL A 194 13.67 2.45 -3.80
N TYR A 195 12.57 2.41 -4.55
CA TYR A 195 11.94 3.60 -5.13
C TYR A 195 11.69 4.68 -4.08
N GLN A 196 11.03 4.30 -2.98
CA GLN A 196 10.68 5.22 -1.92
C GLN A 196 11.91 5.72 -1.14
N TYR A 197 12.89 4.86 -0.93
CA TYR A 197 14.15 5.20 -0.28
C TYR A 197 14.93 6.23 -1.10
N LEU A 198 15.07 6.03 -2.42
CA LEU A 198 15.75 6.96 -3.31
C LEU A 198 15.03 8.31 -3.38
N LEU A 199 13.70 8.31 -3.39
CA LEU A 199 12.92 9.54 -3.31
C LEU A 199 13.20 10.29 -2.01
N ASN A 200 13.15 9.62 -0.84
CA ASN A 200 13.42 10.23 0.45
C ASN A 200 14.87 10.75 0.53
N LEU A 201 15.82 10.00 -0.02
CA LEU A 201 17.21 10.41 -0.15
C LEU A 201 17.34 11.73 -0.94
N GLY A 202 16.62 11.84 -2.06
CA GLY A 202 16.58 13.05 -2.87
C GLY A 202 16.09 14.28 -2.09
N LEU A 203 15.04 14.16 -1.27
CA LEU A 203 14.57 15.31 -0.46
C LEU A 203 15.58 15.72 0.59
N CYS A 204 16.17 14.74 1.27
CA CYS A 204 17.18 15.00 2.30
C CYS A 204 18.41 15.71 1.74
N VAL A 205 18.89 15.26 0.57
CA VAL A 205 20.03 15.90 -0.12
C VAL A 205 19.66 17.30 -0.59
N GLN A 206 18.47 17.50 -1.15
CA GLN A 206 17.99 18.83 -1.54
C GLN A 206 17.76 19.77 -0.36
N ALA A 207 17.48 19.22 0.83
CA ALA A 207 17.40 19.98 2.09
C ALA A 207 18.79 20.30 2.69
N GLY A 208 19.88 19.91 2.03
CA GLY A 208 21.24 20.19 2.47
C GLY A 208 21.73 19.33 3.64
N MET A 209 21.07 18.19 3.92
CA MET A 209 21.51 17.30 4.99
C MET A 209 22.72 16.46 4.57
N ASP A 210 23.61 16.22 5.53
CA ASP A 210 24.78 15.36 5.33
C ASP A 210 24.38 13.92 4.96
N LEU A 211 25.18 13.26 4.13
CA LEU A 211 24.85 11.98 3.49
C LEU A 211 24.66 10.83 4.51
N PRO A 212 25.52 10.63 5.53
CA PRO A 212 25.33 9.58 6.53
C PRO A 212 24.06 9.79 7.36
N ARG A 213 23.77 11.05 7.73
CA ARG A 213 22.55 11.42 8.47
C ARG A 213 21.30 11.17 7.62
N THR A 214 21.35 11.57 6.36
CA THR A 214 20.32 11.37 5.36
C THR A 214 19.97 9.89 5.17
N LEU A 215 20.98 9.02 5.02
CA LEU A 215 20.78 7.58 4.88
C LEU A 215 20.10 6.96 6.11
N GLY A 216 20.50 7.40 7.31
CA GLY A 216 19.90 6.94 8.57
C GLY A 216 18.45 7.40 8.74
N VAL A 217 18.14 8.64 8.37
CA VAL A 217 16.77 9.18 8.41
C VAL A 217 15.87 8.47 7.39
N CYS A 218 16.37 8.25 6.17
CA CYS A 218 15.64 7.50 5.14
C CYS A 218 15.41 6.05 5.57
N ALA A 219 16.40 5.40 6.20
CA ALA A 219 16.25 4.04 6.71
C ALA A 219 15.10 3.96 7.73
N LYS A 220 15.03 4.88 8.70
CA LYS A 220 13.96 4.92 9.71
C LYS A 220 12.56 5.07 9.11
N SER A 221 12.44 5.74 7.97
CA SER A 221 11.16 5.92 7.28
C SER A 221 10.63 4.65 6.59
N GLU A 222 11.48 3.64 6.37
CA GLU A 222 11.06 2.40 5.69
C GLU A 222 10.06 1.63 6.55
N PRO A 223 8.85 1.33 6.03
CA PRO A 223 7.83 0.61 6.80
C PRO A 223 8.21 -0.84 7.09
N VAL A 224 8.89 -1.53 6.18
CA VAL A 224 9.21 -2.96 6.30
C VAL A 224 10.45 -3.18 7.16
N ASP A 225 10.32 -3.94 8.25
CA ASP A 225 11.37 -4.09 9.27
C ASP A 225 12.67 -4.73 8.75
N TRP A 226 12.59 -5.82 7.97
CA TRP A 226 13.78 -6.50 7.46
C TRP A 226 14.54 -5.66 6.42
N LEU A 227 13.84 -4.83 5.64
CA LEU A 227 14.45 -3.87 4.73
C LEU A 227 15.04 -2.68 5.48
N ARG A 228 14.34 -2.18 6.50
CA ARG A 228 14.83 -1.12 7.39
C ARG A 228 16.19 -1.50 7.99
N GLN A 229 16.34 -2.73 8.48
CA GLN A 229 17.62 -3.21 9.01
C GLN A 229 18.73 -3.20 7.95
N ARG A 230 18.44 -3.62 6.72
CA ARG A 230 19.42 -3.56 5.62
C ARG A 230 19.83 -2.13 5.28
N TYR A 231 18.91 -1.18 5.24
CA TYR A 231 19.26 0.23 5.05
C TYR A 231 20.05 0.83 6.21
N HIS A 232 19.81 0.38 7.46
CA HIS A 232 20.65 0.77 8.59
C HIS A 232 22.09 0.28 8.44
N ILE A 233 22.29 -0.93 7.89
CA ILE A 233 23.63 -1.44 7.58
C ILE A 233 24.31 -0.59 6.50
N VAL A 234 23.56 -0.15 5.47
CA VAL A 234 24.07 0.78 4.44
C VAL A 234 24.50 2.09 5.10
N ALA A 235 23.63 2.71 5.91
CA ALA A 235 23.92 3.97 6.59
C ALA A 235 25.16 3.87 7.51
N ALA A 236 25.27 2.79 8.28
CA ALA A 236 26.40 2.53 9.15
C ALA A 236 27.71 2.29 8.36
N SER A 237 27.62 1.65 7.20
CA SER A 237 28.77 1.38 6.33
C SER A 237 29.30 2.65 5.68
N VAL A 238 28.41 3.53 5.20
CA VAL A 238 28.78 4.83 4.63
C VAL A 238 29.30 5.77 5.71
N GLY A 239 28.73 5.74 6.92
CA GLY A 239 29.26 6.49 8.07
C GLY A 239 30.69 6.07 8.48
N LYS A 240 31.11 4.85 8.14
CA LYS A 240 32.49 4.35 8.32
C LYS A 240 33.42 4.69 7.13
N GLY A 241 32.96 5.51 6.18
CA GLY A 241 33.77 5.92 5.02
C GLY A 241 33.76 4.95 3.83
N LYS A 242 32.90 3.91 3.83
CA LYS A 242 32.75 3.06 2.64
C LYS A 242 31.98 3.77 1.53
N ASN A 243 32.34 3.49 0.28
CA ASN A 243 31.60 3.95 -0.89
C ASN A 243 30.14 3.47 -0.87
N LEU A 244 29.21 4.36 -1.19
CA LEU A 244 27.77 4.12 -1.20
C LEU A 244 27.37 2.91 -2.05
N SER A 245 27.93 2.80 -3.27
CA SER A 245 27.67 1.69 -4.19
C SER A 245 28.04 0.34 -3.58
N ARG A 246 29.22 0.26 -2.93
CA ARG A 246 29.69 -0.95 -2.25
C ARG A 246 28.82 -1.29 -1.04
N ALA A 247 28.39 -0.29 -0.27
CA ALA A 247 27.49 -0.48 0.85
C ALA A 247 26.13 -1.06 0.43
N PHE A 248 25.57 -0.60 -0.69
CA PHE A 248 24.33 -1.15 -1.24
C PHE A 248 24.49 -2.59 -1.75
N LEU A 249 25.60 -2.91 -2.41
CA LEU A 249 25.90 -4.28 -2.86
C LEU A 249 26.09 -5.23 -1.67
N GLU A 250 26.87 -4.84 -0.66
CA GLU A 250 27.11 -5.64 0.55
C GLU A 250 25.82 -5.84 1.37
N SER A 251 24.89 -4.88 1.35
CA SER A 251 23.61 -4.99 2.05
C SER A 251 22.62 -5.98 1.40
N GLY A 252 22.88 -6.42 0.17
CA GLY A 252 21.99 -7.30 -0.58
C GLY A 252 20.61 -6.70 -0.90
N VAL A 253 20.43 -5.38 -0.77
CA VAL A 253 19.16 -4.72 -1.14
C VAL A 253 18.96 -4.76 -2.66
N LEU A 254 20.04 -4.60 -3.43
CA LEU A 254 20.00 -4.56 -4.90
C LEU A 254 20.02 -5.94 -5.56
N SER A 255 20.41 -7.01 -4.85
CA SER A 255 20.46 -8.36 -5.43
C SER A 255 19.06 -8.96 -5.64
N GLU A 256 18.05 -8.39 -4.99
CA GLU A 256 16.67 -8.87 -5.03
C GLU A 256 15.75 -7.98 -5.90
N THR A 257 16.22 -6.81 -6.33
CA THR A 257 15.51 -5.95 -7.29
C THR A 257 15.68 -6.49 -8.70
N ARG A 258 14.65 -7.12 -9.26
CA ARG A 258 14.59 -7.29 -10.71
C ARG A 258 14.26 -5.94 -11.33
N ILE A 259 15.25 -5.27 -11.92
CA ILE A 259 14.99 -4.06 -12.71
C ILE A 259 14.65 -4.55 -14.11
N THR A 260 13.35 -4.57 -14.45
CA THR A 260 12.87 -5.05 -15.76
C THR A 260 12.88 -3.94 -16.82
N ALA A 261 12.80 -2.69 -16.40
CA ALA A 261 12.87 -1.54 -17.30
C ALA A 261 14.29 -1.37 -17.84
N HIS A 262 14.42 -1.38 -19.17
CA HIS A 262 15.68 -1.07 -19.84
C HIS A 262 15.98 0.43 -19.66
N PRO A 263 17.18 0.81 -19.20
CA PRO A 263 17.57 2.21 -19.23
C PRO A 263 17.61 2.65 -20.70
N ASP A 264 16.96 3.77 -21.03
CA ASP A 264 17.19 4.43 -22.32
C ASP A 264 18.69 4.67 -22.46
N GLU A 265 19.34 3.98 -23.40
CA GLU A 265 20.80 4.03 -23.62
C GLU A 265 21.32 5.40 -24.08
N SER A 266 20.47 6.44 -24.10
CA SER A 266 20.77 7.72 -24.76
C SER A 266 21.62 8.71 -23.96
N LYS A 267 21.96 8.48 -22.68
CA LYS A 267 22.79 9.46 -21.92
C LYS A 267 23.77 8.79 -20.95
N GLY A 268 24.94 8.41 -21.47
CA GLY A 268 26.12 8.00 -20.71
C GLY A 268 26.76 9.13 -19.88
N LYS A 269 26.06 9.62 -18.86
CA LYS A 269 26.64 10.41 -17.76
C LYS A 269 26.66 9.57 -16.48
N PRO A 270 27.67 9.73 -15.61
CA PRO A 270 27.67 9.10 -14.29
C PRO A 270 26.51 9.68 -13.47
N ALA A 271 25.34 9.04 -13.56
CA ALA A 271 24.14 9.44 -12.85
C ALA A 271 24.27 9.08 -11.37
N ARG A 272 23.91 10.03 -10.50
CA ARG A 272 23.80 9.77 -9.06
C ARG A 272 22.64 8.81 -8.85
N LEU A 273 22.73 7.94 -7.83
CA LEU A 273 21.74 6.89 -7.56
C LEU A 273 20.30 7.44 -7.39
N TRP A 274 20.18 8.70 -6.97
CA TRP A 274 18.93 9.43 -6.74
C TRP A 274 18.53 10.34 -7.92
N ASP A 275 19.13 10.18 -9.10
CA ASP A 275 18.74 10.95 -10.27
C ASP A 275 17.34 10.55 -10.76
N PRO A 276 16.57 11.49 -11.32
CA PRO A 276 15.19 11.26 -11.74
C PRO A 276 15.02 10.07 -12.70
N GLY A 277 16.01 9.83 -13.57
CA GLY A 277 15.99 8.72 -14.52
C GLY A 277 16.06 7.34 -13.85
N ILE A 278 16.87 7.18 -12.79
CA ILE A 278 16.96 5.91 -12.05
C ILE A 278 15.68 5.68 -11.25
N ILE A 279 15.14 6.75 -10.64
CA ILE A 279 13.90 6.71 -9.88
C ILE A 279 12.73 6.27 -10.77
N GLU A 280 12.65 6.77 -12.00
CA GLU A 280 11.58 6.40 -12.94
C GLU A 280 11.72 4.96 -13.45
N VAL A 281 12.94 4.48 -13.71
CA VAL A 281 13.20 3.06 -14.07
C VAL A 281 12.75 2.12 -12.94
N VAL A 282 13.05 2.45 -11.68
CA VAL A 282 12.59 1.66 -10.53
C VAL A 282 11.07 1.75 -10.36
N ARG A 283 10.48 2.92 -10.61
CA ARG A 283 9.02 3.12 -10.60
C ARG A 283 8.32 2.26 -11.65
N GLN A 284 8.83 2.23 -12.87
CA GLN A 284 8.27 1.44 -13.96
C GLN A 284 8.38 -0.05 -13.65
N SER A 285 9.52 -0.52 -13.15
CA SER A 285 9.69 -1.91 -12.69
C SER A 285 8.69 -2.27 -11.58
N PHE A 286 8.45 -1.35 -10.63
CA PHE A 286 7.44 -1.53 -9.59
C PHE A 286 6.03 -1.64 -10.17
N ASP A 287 5.64 -0.77 -11.12
CA ASP A 287 4.33 -0.83 -11.78
C ASP A 287 4.12 -2.14 -12.56
N GLU A 288 5.11 -2.57 -13.34
CA GLU A 288 5.07 -3.81 -14.11
C GLU A 288 4.89 -5.04 -13.21
N GLN A 289 5.69 -5.13 -12.14
CA GLN A 289 5.59 -6.22 -11.18
C GLN A 289 4.25 -6.20 -10.42
N LEU A 290 3.72 -5.01 -10.13
CA LEU A 290 2.44 -4.86 -9.45
C LEU A 290 1.28 -5.32 -10.33
N ARG A 291 1.31 -4.97 -11.63
CA ARG A 291 0.33 -5.44 -12.62
C ARG A 291 0.38 -6.96 -12.83
N TYR A 292 1.58 -7.54 -12.79
CA TYR A 292 1.73 -8.99 -12.85
C TYR A 292 1.11 -9.64 -11.61
N ALA A 293 1.45 -9.16 -10.42
CA ALA A 293 0.90 -9.67 -9.16
C ALA A 293 -0.64 -9.57 -9.11
N SER A 294 -1.22 -8.46 -9.59
CA SER A 294 -2.68 -8.30 -9.62
C SER A 294 -3.39 -9.23 -10.59
N LYS A 295 -2.71 -9.71 -11.64
CA LYS A 295 -3.26 -10.71 -12.59
C LYS A 295 -3.14 -12.14 -12.08
N VAL A 296 -2.04 -12.46 -11.39
CA VAL A 296 -1.77 -13.83 -10.90
C VAL A 296 -2.52 -14.13 -9.61
N ALA A 297 -2.66 -13.16 -8.71
CA ALA A 297 -3.37 -13.35 -7.44
C ALA A 297 -4.78 -13.97 -7.57
N PRO A 298 -5.66 -13.51 -8.47
CA PRO A 298 -6.98 -14.13 -8.62
C PRO A 298 -6.95 -15.53 -9.26
N LEU A 299 -5.98 -15.82 -10.12
CA LEU A 299 -5.81 -17.16 -10.71
C LEU A 299 -5.53 -18.22 -9.65
N LEU A 300 -4.74 -17.86 -8.62
CA LEU A 300 -4.47 -18.75 -7.48
C LEU A 300 -5.73 -19.06 -6.67
N LEU A 301 -6.74 -18.19 -6.65
CA LEU A 301 -8.03 -18.43 -6.00
C LEU A 301 -8.99 -19.24 -6.87
N LEU A 302 -8.94 -19.08 -8.19
CA LEU A 302 -9.79 -19.82 -9.12
C LEU A 302 -9.36 -21.29 -9.29
N ALA A 303 -8.04 -21.57 -9.24
CA ALA A 303 -7.51 -22.93 -9.35
C ALA A 303 -8.12 -23.95 -8.35
N PRO A 304 -8.16 -23.70 -7.02
CA PRO A 304 -8.79 -24.63 -6.08
C PRO A 304 -10.30 -24.75 -6.30
N LEU A 305 -10.98 -23.66 -6.71
CA LEU A 305 -12.40 -23.70 -7.02
C LEU A 305 -12.70 -24.65 -8.21
N ALA A 306 -11.86 -24.62 -9.25
CA ALA A 306 -11.95 -25.53 -10.37
C ALA A 306 -11.74 -27.00 -9.96
N VAL A 307 -10.78 -27.26 -9.05
CA VAL A 307 -10.56 -28.61 -8.50
C VAL A 307 -11.78 -29.11 -7.75
N VAL A 308 -12.41 -28.28 -6.92
CA VAL A 308 -13.65 -28.65 -6.21
C VAL A 308 -14.75 -29.01 -7.19
N TRP A 309 -14.95 -28.23 -8.25
CA TRP A 309 -15.93 -28.54 -9.30
C TRP A 309 -15.62 -29.84 -10.04
N LEU A 310 -14.36 -30.11 -10.35
CA LEU A 310 -13.94 -31.37 -10.98
C LEU A 310 -14.23 -32.56 -10.07
N VAL A 311 -13.87 -32.49 -8.79
CA VAL A 311 -14.16 -33.55 -7.81
C VAL A 311 -15.67 -33.79 -7.69
N MET A 312 -16.47 -32.72 -7.64
CA MET A 312 -17.92 -32.82 -7.64
C MET A 312 -18.44 -33.52 -8.90
N ALA A 313 -17.95 -33.14 -10.08
CA ALA A 313 -18.35 -33.77 -11.35
C ALA A 313 -18.01 -35.27 -11.38
N PHE A 314 -16.85 -35.68 -10.86
CA PHE A 314 -16.46 -37.09 -10.77
C PHE A 314 -17.19 -37.87 -9.68
N SER A 315 -17.68 -37.22 -8.63
CA SER A 315 -18.44 -37.87 -7.56
C SER A 315 -19.93 -38.09 -7.89
N VAL A 316 -20.44 -37.39 -8.91
CA VAL A 316 -21.85 -37.43 -9.33
C VAL A 316 -22.08 -38.29 -10.58
N GLY A 317 -21.01 -38.69 -11.29
CA GLY A 317 -21.05 -39.67 -12.38
C GLY A 317 -20.79 -41.08 -11.90
#